data_AF-A0AAV6K0D8-F1
#
_entry.id   AF-A0AAV6K0D8-F1
#
_cell.length_a   1.000
_cell.length_b   1.000
_cell.length_c   1.000
_cell.angle_alpha   90.00
_cell.angle_beta   90.00
_cell.angle_gamma   90.00
#
_symmetry.space_group_name_H-M   'P 1'
#
loop_
_entity.id
_entity.type
_entity.pdbx_description
1 polymer ?
#
loop_
_entity_poly.entity_id
_entity_poly.type
_entity_poly.pdbx_seq_one_letter_code
_entity_poly.pdbx_strand_id
1 'polypeptide(L)'
;MNDDREKKKKIVAPPDETTFLREAPIGKGLAATLKLLEERGALRTQETDHGVVGDQETVLGISLERRDEFGRIMTPKEAFRVDCHKFHGKGFGKRKQEKRRKRYLAELRSNRLLS
;
A
#
# COMPACT_ATOMS: atom_id res chain seq x y z
N MET A 1 -65.53 -6.95 14.65
CA MET A 1 -64.60 -6.97 13.50
C MET A 1 -63.29 -6.39 14.01
N ASN A 2 -62.38 -7.27 14.37
CA ASN A 2 -61.10 -6.94 15.00
C ASN A 2 -60.05 -6.90 13.89
N ASP A 3 -59.30 -5.80 13.76
CA ASP A 3 -58.15 -5.68 12.87
C ASP A 3 -56.93 -5.17 13.68
N ASP A 4 -56.39 -6.04 14.51
CA ASP A 4 -55.11 -5.85 15.18
C ASP A 4 -53.97 -6.18 14.21
N ARG A 5 -53.51 -5.16 13.46
CA ARG A 5 -52.37 -5.27 12.56
C ARG A 5 -51.06 -5.14 13.34
N GLU A 6 -50.53 -6.28 13.79
CA GLU A 6 -49.21 -6.40 14.44
C GLU A 6 -48.09 -5.73 13.62
N LYS A 7 -47.52 -4.65 14.17
CA LYS A 7 -46.27 -4.04 13.70
C LYS A 7 -45.11 -4.96 14.09
N LYS A 8 -44.64 -5.79 13.16
CA LYS A 8 -43.39 -6.56 13.30
C LYS A 8 -42.21 -5.59 13.47
N LYS A 9 -41.73 -5.46 14.71
CA LYS A 9 -40.46 -4.79 15.04
C LYS A 9 -39.31 -5.63 14.46
N LYS A 10 -38.60 -5.11 13.45
CA LYS A 10 -37.30 -5.66 13.06
C LYS A 10 -36.33 -5.41 14.22
N ILE A 11 -35.96 -6.47 14.91
CA ILE A 11 -34.88 -6.47 15.90
C ILE A 11 -33.59 -6.35 15.11
N VAL A 12 -32.95 -5.18 15.16
CA VAL A 12 -31.57 -5.00 14.68
C VAL A 12 -30.67 -5.45 15.82
N ALA A 13 -30.01 -6.59 15.64
CA ALA A 13 -29.03 -7.10 16.58
C ALA A 13 -27.82 -6.14 16.66
N PRO A 14 -27.26 -5.91 17.85
CA PRO A 14 -26.09 -5.07 18.04
C PRO A 14 -24.87 -5.64 17.30
N PRO A 15 -23.96 -4.80 16.78
CA PRO A 15 -22.77 -5.29 16.08
C PRO A 15 -21.81 -5.91 17.09
N ASP A 16 -21.71 -7.24 17.06
CA ASP A 16 -20.74 -7.98 17.85
C ASP A 16 -19.30 -7.55 17.49
N GLU A 17 -18.50 -7.28 18.51
CA GLU A 17 -17.10 -6.78 18.48
C GLU A 17 -16.12 -7.72 17.74
N THR A 18 -16.58 -8.89 17.29
CA THR A 18 -15.80 -9.89 16.53
C THR A 18 -15.84 -9.68 15.01
N THR A 19 -16.59 -8.69 14.53
CA THR A 19 -16.68 -8.33 13.10
C THR A 19 -15.35 -7.89 12.49
N PHE A 20 -14.40 -7.42 13.30
CA PHE A 20 -13.07 -7.02 12.81
C PHE A 20 -12.24 -8.21 12.28
N LEU A 21 -12.52 -9.44 12.72
CA LEU A 21 -11.79 -10.66 12.31
C LEU A 21 -12.53 -11.51 11.26
N ARG A 22 -13.75 -11.13 10.89
CA ARG A 22 -14.57 -11.88 9.94
C ARG A 22 -14.68 -11.08 8.65
N GLU A 23 -13.79 -11.36 7.69
CA GLU A 23 -13.95 -10.83 6.34
C GLU A 23 -15.35 -11.19 5.82
N ALA A 24 -16.15 -10.17 5.53
CA ALA A 24 -17.49 -10.36 4.99
C ALA A 24 -17.36 -11.18 3.69
N PRO A 25 -18.22 -12.18 3.45
CA PRO A 25 -18.18 -12.95 2.21
C PRO A 25 -18.34 -11.98 1.05
N ILE A 26 -17.27 -11.82 0.27
CA ILE A 26 -17.22 -10.92 -0.88
C ILE A 26 -18.36 -11.38 -1.80
N GLY A 27 -19.38 -10.55 -1.98
CA GLY A 27 -20.45 -10.81 -2.93
C GLY A 27 -19.87 -11.09 -4.32
N LYS A 28 -20.60 -11.80 -5.18
CA LYS A 28 -20.13 -12.17 -6.52
C LYS A 28 -20.00 -10.92 -7.41
N GLY A 29 -18.86 -10.21 -7.36
CA GLY A 29 -18.58 -9.09 -8.26
C GLY A 29 -17.33 -8.28 -7.91
N LEU A 30 -16.71 -7.70 -8.93
CA LEU A 30 -15.52 -6.83 -8.81
C LEU A 30 -15.77 -5.60 -7.91
N ALA A 31 -17.00 -5.10 -7.87
CA ALA A 31 -17.37 -3.99 -7.00
C ALA A 31 -17.20 -4.33 -5.50
N ALA A 32 -17.54 -5.57 -5.10
CA ALA A 32 -17.38 -6.02 -3.73
C ALA A 32 -15.89 -6.18 -3.37
N THR A 33 -15.06 -6.67 -4.30
CA THR A 33 -13.61 -6.73 -4.09
C THR A 33 -12.99 -5.34 -3.97
N LEU A 34 -13.37 -4.39 -4.83
CA LEU A 34 -12.86 -3.01 -4.77
C LEU A 34 -13.20 -2.34 -3.44
N LYS A 35 -14.45 -2.48 -2.99
CA LYS A 35 -14.90 -1.95 -1.70
C LYS A 35 -14.13 -2.54 -0.51
N LEU A 36 -13.87 -3.86 -0.51
CA LEU A 36 -13.06 -4.50 0.52
C LEU A 36 -11.60 -4.02 0.50
N LEU A 37 -11.01 -3.81 -0.69
CA LEU A 37 -9.65 -3.28 -0.82
C LEU A 37 -9.53 -1.83 -0.36
N GLU A 38 -10.58 -1.02 -0.57
CA GLU A 38 -10.70 0.35 -0.06
C GLU A 38 -10.82 0.36 1.47
N GLU A 39 -11.72 -0.47 2.04
CA GLU A 39 -11.88 -0.65 3.49
C GLU A 39 -10.58 -1.16 4.15
N ARG A 40 -9.82 -2.02 3.46
CA ARG A 40 -8.49 -2.50 3.90
C ARG A 40 -7.38 -1.46 3.75
N GLY A 41 -7.65 -0.32 3.08
CA GLY A 41 -6.66 0.71 2.80
C GLY A 41 -5.58 0.28 1.79
N ALA A 42 -5.82 -0.80 1.04
CA ALA A 42 -4.94 -1.25 -0.04
C ALA A 42 -5.14 -0.42 -1.32
N LEU A 43 -6.35 0.09 -1.52
CA LEU A 43 -6.64 1.13 -2.51
C LEU A 43 -6.65 2.47 -1.80
N ARG A 44 -5.66 3.30 -2.12
CA ARG A 44 -5.69 4.73 -1.80
C ARG A 44 -6.40 5.43 -2.95
N THR A 45 -7.61 5.93 -2.71
CA THR A 45 -8.15 7.05 -3.49
C THR A 45 -7.16 8.20 -3.30
N GLN A 46 -6.81 8.90 -4.38
CA GLN A 46 -5.73 9.90 -4.32
C GLN A 46 -6.16 11.10 -3.47
N GLU A 47 -5.94 11.03 -2.17
CA GLU A 47 -5.53 12.19 -1.40
C GLU A 47 -4.01 12.10 -1.28
N THR A 48 -3.35 13.03 -1.96
CA THR A 48 -1.90 13.12 -2.13
C THR A 48 -1.22 13.42 -0.80
N ASP A 49 -1.13 12.43 0.08
CA ASP A 49 -0.22 12.45 1.23
C ASP A 49 1.19 12.03 0.78
N HIS A 50 1.72 12.76 -0.20
CA HIS A 50 3.14 12.72 -0.52
C HIS A 50 3.82 13.72 0.40
N GLY A 51 4.33 13.22 1.52
CA GLY A 51 5.27 13.96 2.35
C GLY A 51 6.40 14.51 1.48
N VAL A 52 6.35 15.81 1.22
CA VAL A 52 7.40 16.72 0.75
C VAL A 52 8.55 16.03 0.00
N VAL A 53 8.41 15.75 -1.30
CA VAL A 53 9.43 16.04 -2.34
C VAL A 53 8.72 16.14 -3.70
N GLY A 54 8.22 17.34 -4.01
CA GLY A 54 8.13 17.88 -5.37
C GLY A 54 7.31 17.11 -6.41
N ASP A 55 5.98 17.15 -6.29
CA ASP A 55 5.07 16.94 -7.42
C ASP A 55 5.16 18.16 -8.36
N GLN A 56 6.23 18.25 -9.14
CA GLN A 56 6.18 19.02 -10.36
C GLN A 56 5.51 18.13 -11.41
N GLU A 57 4.19 18.29 -11.53
CA GLU A 57 3.50 17.92 -12.76
C GLU A 57 4.20 18.68 -13.88
N THR A 58 5.10 18.00 -14.60
CA THR A 58 5.72 18.61 -15.76
C THR A 58 4.58 18.86 -16.73
N VAL A 59 4.48 20.07 -17.24
CA VAL A 59 3.45 20.51 -18.20
C VAL A 59 3.37 19.59 -19.45
N LEU A 60 4.36 18.70 -19.61
CA LEU A 60 4.54 17.74 -20.71
C LEU A 60 4.09 16.31 -20.36
N GLY A 61 3.59 16.04 -19.15
CA GLY A 61 3.14 14.70 -18.74
C GLY A 61 4.25 13.66 -18.62
N ILE A 62 5.49 14.09 -18.41
CA ILE A 62 6.66 13.19 -18.33
C ILE A 62 7.00 12.94 -16.86
N SER A 63 6.93 11.68 -16.44
CA SER A 63 7.39 11.21 -15.12
C SER A 63 8.76 10.55 -15.24
N LEU A 64 9.73 11.02 -14.45
CA LEU A 64 11.08 10.45 -14.43
C LEU A 64 11.19 9.38 -13.34
N GLU A 65 10.94 8.13 -13.69
CA GLU A 65 11.14 7.00 -12.80
C GLU A 65 12.60 6.55 -12.78
N ARG A 66 13.14 6.30 -11.58
CA ARG A 66 14.46 5.68 -11.39
C ARG A 66 14.28 4.27 -10.87
N ARG A 67 14.81 3.27 -11.60
CA ARG A 67 14.69 1.85 -11.24
C ARG A 67 16.01 1.22 -10.84
N ASP A 68 15.97 0.31 -9.87
CA ASP A 68 17.09 -0.52 -9.42
C ASP A 68 17.29 -1.74 -10.34
N GLU A 69 18.38 -2.50 -10.10
CA GLU A 69 18.69 -3.79 -10.77
C GLU A 69 17.55 -4.83 -10.67
N PHE A 70 16.70 -4.71 -9.65
CA PHE A 70 15.56 -5.60 -9.41
C PHE A 70 14.23 -5.04 -9.95
N GLY A 71 14.25 -3.91 -10.68
CA GLY A 71 13.06 -3.28 -11.25
C GLY A 71 12.15 -2.57 -10.25
N ARG A 72 12.55 -2.44 -8.98
CA ARG A 72 11.87 -1.62 -7.98
C ARG A 72 11.96 -0.13 -8.40
N ILE A 73 10.99 0.67 -7.97
CA ILE A 73 11.08 2.13 -8.09
C ILE A 73 11.90 2.62 -6.91
N MET A 74 13.06 3.22 -7.19
CA MET A 74 13.95 3.75 -6.16
C MET A 74 13.32 4.97 -5.50
N THR A 75 13.53 5.11 -4.19
CA THR A 75 13.23 6.38 -3.53
C THR A 75 14.16 7.47 -4.06
N PRO A 76 13.73 8.76 -4.12
CA PRO A 76 14.57 9.85 -4.63
C PRO A 76 15.94 9.93 -3.94
N LYS A 77 15.97 9.68 -2.63
CA LYS A 77 17.19 9.64 -1.81
C LYS A 77 18.14 8.52 -2.22
N GLU A 78 17.62 7.37 -2.59
CA GLU A 78 18.44 6.24 -3.04
C GLU A 78 18.95 6.46 -4.46
N ALA A 79 18.12 7.02 -5.34
CA ALA A 79 18.53 7.39 -6.70
C ALA A 79 19.69 8.40 -6.67
N PHE A 80 19.57 9.48 -5.89
CA PHE A 80 20.63 10.47 -5.73
C PHE A 80 21.93 9.85 -5.20
N ARG A 81 21.84 8.95 -4.20
CA ARG A 81 23.03 8.26 -3.69
C ARG A 81 23.73 7.43 -4.76
N VAL A 82 22.97 6.71 -5.59
CA VAL A 82 23.55 5.94 -6.70
C VAL A 82 24.25 6.88 -7.68
N ASP A 83 23.62 7.99 -8.05
CA ASP A 83 24.19 8.99 -8.94
C ASP A 83 25.48 9.60 -8.36
N CYS A 84 25.49 9.97 -7.08
CA CYS A 84 26.70 10.45 -6.41
C CYS A 84 27.84 9.43 -6.43
N HIS A 85 27.55 8.16 -6.18
CA HIS A 85 28.58 7.11 -6.21
C HIS A 85 29.09 6.83 -7.62
N LYS A 86 28.22 6.88 -8.63
CA LYS A 86 28.59 6.81 -10.05
C LYS A 86 29.47 8.00 -10.44
N PHE A 87 29.10 9.20 -9.99
CA PHE A 87 29.82 10.43 -10.30
C PHE A 87 31.20 10.49 -9.63
N HIS A 88 31.28 10.18 -8.32
CA HIS A 88 32.54 10.26 -7.58
C HIS A 88 33.40 9.00 -7.69
N GLY A 89 32.91 7.92 -8.30
CA GLY A 89 33.60 6.62 -8.43
C GLY A 89 33.90 5.89 -7.12
N LYS A 90 33.56 6.48 -5.97
CA LYS A 90 33.80 5.93 -4.64
C LYS A 90 32.54 5.30 -4.12
N GLY A 91 32.41 3.98 -4.27
CA GLY A 91 31.25 3.23 -3.77
C GLY A 91 31.22 3.05 -2.25
N PHE A 92 30.21 2.32 -1.78
CA PHE A 92 30.15 1.92 -0.37
C PHE A 92 31.23 0.88 -0.04
N GLY A 93 31.79 0.93 1.17
CA GLY A 93 32.64 -0.15 1.66
C GLY A 93 31.90 -1.48 1.83
N LYS A 94 32.63 -2.61 1.74
CA LYS A 94 32.08 -3.98 1.75
C LYS A 94 31.08 -4.25 2.89
N ARG A 95 31.42 -3.85 4.12
CA ARG A 95 30.56 -4.00 5.31
C ARG A 95 29.21 -3.26 5.18
N LYS A 96 29.19 -2.07 4.55
CA LYS A 96 27.95 -1.31 4.31
C LYS A 96 27.09 -1.97 3.23
N GLN A 97 27.71 -2.51 2.18
CA GLN A 97 27.00 -3.24 1.13
C GLN A 97 26.33 -4.51 1.70
N GLU A 98 27.07 -5.29 2.50
CA GLU A 98 26.55 -6.51 3.12
C GLU A 98 25.37 -6.22 4.07
N LYS A 99 25.48 -5.18 4.91
CA LYS A 99 24.37 -4.76 5.79
C LYS A 99 23.13 -4.35 4.99
N ARG A 100 23.30 -3.64 3.88
CA ARG A 100 22.18 -3.24 3.00
C ARG A 100 21.54 -4.47 2.35
N ARG A 101 22.34 -5.42 1.85
CA ARG A 101 21.85 -6.69 1.29
C ARG A 101 21.05 -7.50 2.33
N LYS A 102 21.54 -7.61 3.56
CA LYS A 102 20.82 -8.32 4.64
C LYS A 102 19.48 -7.66 4.98
N ARG A 103 19.41 -6.33 5.04
CA ARG A 103 18.14 -5.60 5.27
C ARG A 103 17.13 -5.87 4.17
N TYR A 104 17.55 -5.81 2.92
CA TYR A 104 16.69 -6.10 1.77
C TYR A 104 16.16 -7.54 1.80
N LEU A 105 17.04 -8.52 2.08
CA LEU A 105 16.62 -9.92 2.21
C LEU A 105 15.63 -10.14 3.36
N ALA A 106 15.81 -9.44 4.48
CA ALA A 106 14.88 -9.49 5.60
C ALA A 106 13.51 -8.89 5.23
N GLU A 107 13.49 -7.74 4.54
CA GLU A 107 12.26 -7.09 4.05
C GLU A 107 11.52 -8.00 3.05
N LEU A 108 12.22 -8.60 2.09
CA LEU A 108 11.62 -9.56 1.16
C LEU A 108 11.03 -10.78 1.85
N ARG A 109 11.74 -11.34 2.84
CA ARG A 109 11.23 -12.48 3.63
C ARG A 109 9.98 -12.08 4.41
N SER A 110 10.00 -10.91 5.05
CA SER A 110 8.84 -10.39 5.77
C SER A 110 7.65 -10.21 4.84
N ASN A 111 7.84 -9.56 3.70
CA ASN A 111 6.76 -9.28 2.76
C ASN A 111 6.19 -10.57 2.13
N ARG A 112 7.03 -11.59 1.87
CA ARG A 112 6.58 -12.90 1.37
C ARG A 112 5.82 -13.71 2.42
N LEU A 113 6.12 -13.54 3.70
CA LEU A 113 5.40 -14.21 4.78
C LEU A 113 4.09 -13.50 5.14
N LEU A 114 3.92 -12.24 4.70
CA LEU A 114 2.73 -11.41 4.89
C LEU A 114 1.72 -11.51 3.72
N SER A 115 2.02 -12.33 2.70
CA SER A 115 1.14 -12.62 1.55
C SER A 115 0.54 -14.02 1.66
#